data_AF-A0AA38XK37-F1
#
_entry.id   AF-A0AA38XK37-F1
#
_cell.length_a   1.000
_cell.length_b   1.000
_cell.length_c   1.000
_cell.angle_alpha   90.00
_cell.angle_beta   90.00
_cell.angle_gamma   90.00
#
_symmetry.space_group_name_H-M   'P 1'
#
loop_
_entity.id
_entity.type
_entity.pdbx_description
1 polymer ?
#
loop_
_entity_poly.entity_id
_entity_poly.type
_entity_poly.pdbx_seq_one_letter_code
_entity_poly.pdbx_strand_id
1 'polypeptide(L)'
;MFDRSKKGEHALLIQPHFGKLEDDVLEEFGDLARSAGASIAVTITARLDRPNPSTLLGSGKLDEIKAAAEATGADLILVNHALSPGQERNLERFLERRVIDRTGLILDIFAQRARSHEGKLQVELAQLRHMATRLVRGWTHLERQRGGSIGLRGPGETQLETDRRLLQKRVEQLQKRLEKVEVQRTQMRRARVRSELPRVALVGYTNAGKSTLFNAMTGAEAYAADQLFATLDPTVRRIAVPGGNVVLADTVGFVRDLPHDLVAAFRSTLSEAREADFLLHLVDAADPHREERIAQVDEVLTAVGAGDLPQLLVFNKIDRIEGADVRHDGQDGVPDESRRERVWISARDGQGIELLQSVLGKRLGLQHVTGELRLPPSAGRLRARLHQLEVVRSEQADEEGWLLQVDLPIAEAEKLAASADGEPIRALLPEKLPECYPMSIPSDAELNAQAAALGQRLHQASLQLVTAESCSGGWIAKCMTDIAGSSAFFDCGMVVYSYEAKQRLLGVRAQTLEQFGAVSREAVLEMVSGALVNSGAGIAVAVTGIAGPGGGSPDKPVGSVWIGWKRRGGYARAELFQFDGDREAIRRQTVAAALHGIDAQL
;
A
#
# COMPACT_ATOMS: atom_id res chain seq x y z
N MET A 1 42.35 -11.44 0.77
CA MET A 1 43.46 -10.64 1.34
C MET A 1 42.89 -9.45 2.10
N PHE A 2 42.01 -9.67 3.08
CA PHE A 2 41.56 -8.63 4.01
C PHE A 2 41.19 -9.33 5.31
N ASP A 3 42.20 -9.55 6.13
CA ASP A 3 42.03 -10.03 7.50
C ASP A 3 41.55 -8.84 8.33
N ARG A 4 40.27 -8.84 8.72
CA ARG A 4 39.68 -7.79 9.56
C ARG A 4 40.16 -8.03 10.99
N SER A 5 41.31 -7.46 11.35
CA SER A 5 41.69 -7.32 12.75
C SER A 5 40.60 -6.54 13.50
N LYS A 6 40.27 -6.93 14.73
CA LYS A 6 39.31 -6.29 15.65
C LYS A 6 39.64 -4.83 16.06
N LYS A 7 40.45 -4.11 15.28
CA LYS A 7 40.66 -2.66 15.38
C LYS A 7 39.67 -1.96 14.46
N GLY A 8 38.83 -1.08 14.99
CA GLY A 8 37.88 -0.27 14.21
C GLY A 8 36.42 -0.36 14.66
N GLU A 9 36.13 -0.87 15.86
CA GLU A 9 34.75 -0.94 16.38
C GLU A 9 34.38 0.31 17.21
N HIS A 10 35.32 1.11 17.70
CA HIS A 10 35.03 2.32 18.49
C HIS A 10 35.04 3.57 17.60
N ALA A 11 33.85 4.05 17.26
CA ALA A 11 33.66 5.12 16.29
C ALA A 11 33.33 6.46 16.93
N LEU A 12 33.98 7.52 16.44
CA LEU A 12 33.56 8.91 16.62
C LEU A 12 32.75 9.33 15.39
N LEU A 13 31.53 9.81 15.62
CA LEU A 13 30.61 10.23 14.57
C LEU A 13 30.73 11.74 14.37
N ILE A 14 30.87 12.16 13.12
CA ILE A 14 30.85 13.55 12.71
C ILE A 14 29.58 13.77 11.91
N GLN A 15 28.74 14.70 12.37
CA GLN A 15 27.54 15.14 11.68
C GLN A 15 27.73 16.57 11.15
N PRO A 16 28.16 16.73 9.88
CA PRO A 16 28.12 18.03 9.24
C PRO A 16 26.67 18.44 8.97
N HIS A 17 26.34 19.72 9.14
CA HIS A 17 25.00 20.23 8.82
C HIS A 17 25.03 21.67 8.33
N PHE A 18 24.10 21.99 7.45
CA PHE A 18 23.81 23.35 6.99
C PHE A 18 22.57 23.85 7.71
N GLY A 19 22.65 25.01 8.39
CA GLY A 19 21.49 25.56 9.09
C GLY A 19 21.06 24.74 10.31
N LYS A 20 19.76 24.49 10.47
CA LYS A 20 19.20 23.75 11.62
C LYS A 20 19.45 22.26 11.44
N LEU A 21 19.96 21.61 12.49
CA LEU A 21 20.12 20.17 12.52
C LEU A 21 18.82 19.54 13.02
N GLU A 22 18.34 18.52 12.32
CA GLU A 22 17.18 17.74 12.70
C GLU A 22 17.63 16.50 13.49
N ASP A 23 16.88 16.15 14.54
CA ASP A 23 17.23 15.05 15.44
C ASP A 23 17.17 13.69 14.74
N ASP A 24 16.29 13.53 13.74
CA ASP A 24 16.13 12.29 12.97
C ASP A 24 17.36 11.97 12.09
N VAL A 25 18.06 12.98 11.57
CA VAL A 25 19.30 12.82 10.79
C VAL A 25 20.42 12.24 11.67
N LEU A 26 20.51 12.71 12.92
CA LEU A 26 21.47 12.20 13.90
C LEU A 26 21.15 10.75 14.29
N GLU A 27 19.88 10.45 14.52
CA GLU A 27 19.42 9.09 14.83
C GLU A 27 19.69 8.12 13.68
N GLU A 28 19.34 8.49 12.43
CA GLU A 28 19.61 7.68 11.24
C GLU A 28 21.11 7.36 11.10
N PHE A 29 21.98 8.36 11.30
CA PHE A 29 23.42 8.15 11.21
C PHE A 29 23.96 7.25 12.33
N GLY A 30 23.43 7.42 13.54
CA GLY A 30 23.72 6.52 14.65
C GLY A 30 23.30 5.07 14.33
N ASP A 31 22.12 4.89 13.74
CA ASP A 31 21.61 3.59 13.32
C ASP A 31 22.44 2.97 12.18
N LEU A 32 22.98 3.78 11.25
CA LEU A 32 23.90 3.32 10.21
C LEU A 32 25.19 2.80 10.84
N ALA A 33 25.78 3.56 11.76
CA ALA A 33 26.99 3.17 12.47
C ALA A 33 26.79 1.86 13.25
N ARG A 34 25.70 1.77 14.02
CA ARG A 34 25.33 0.55 14.76
C ARG A 34 25.10 -0.64 13.84
N SER A 35 24.42 -0.43 12.71
CA SER A 35 24.13 -1.48 11.72
C SER A 35 25.38 -2.02 11.02
N ALA A 36 26.46 -1.22 10.97
CA ALA A 36 27.78 -1.63 10.49
C ALA A 36 28.62 -2.35 11.56
N GLY A 37 28.12 -2.46 12.80
CA GLY A 37 28.82 -3.05 13.93
C GLY A 37 29.71 -2.08 14.71
N ALA A 38 29.59 -0.76 14.50
CA ALA A 38 30.35 0.21 15.26
C ALA A 38 29.69 0.53 16.61
N SER A 39 30.50 0.57 17.66
CA SER A 39 30.17 1.13 18.97
C SER A 39 30.46 2.63 18.96
N ILE A 40 29.42 3.43 19.20
CA ILE A 40 29.50 4.89 19.13
C ILE A 40 30.12 5.40 20.43
N ALA A 41 31.30 6.01 20.34
CA ALA A 41 31.99 6.61 21.48
C ALA A 41 31.48 8.03 21.77
N VAL A 42 31.39 8.86 20.73
CA VAL A 42 30.87 10.23 20.81
C VAL A 42 30.37 10.69 19.45
N THR A 43 29.35 11.54 19.45
CA THR A 43 28.86 12.21 18.23
C THR A 43 29.14 13.70 18.34
N ILE A 44 29.79 14.25 17.32
CA ILE A 44 30.18 15.64 17.21
C ILE A 44 29.45 16.27 16.03
N THR A 45 28.70 17.34 16.29
CA THR A 45 28.06 18.14 15.25
C THR A 45 29.01 19.21 14.73
N ALA A 46 28.98 19.43 13.41
CA ALA A 46 29.79 20.42 12.73
C ALA A 46 28.94 21.31 11.83
N ARG A 47 28.64 22.52 12.30
CA ARG A 47 27.95 23.52 11.48
C ARG A 47 28.85 23.95 10.31
N LEU A 48 28.32 23.81 9.10
CA LEU A 48 28.97 24.23 7.87
C LEU A 48 28.26 25.48 7.32
N ASP A 49 28.97 26.60 7.27
CA ASP A 49 28.51 27.78 6.50
C ASP A 49 29.00 27.69 5.05
N ARG A 50 30.26 27.26 4.86
CA ARG A 50 30.84 26.87 3.57
C ARG A 50 31.77 25.66 3.77
N PRO A 51 31.63 24.58 2.98
CA PRO A 51 32.47 23.40 3.13
C PRO A 51 33.92 23.72 2.74
N ASN A 52 34.88 23.32 3.58
CA ASN A 52 36.30 23.46 3.25
C ASN A 52 36.65 22.50 2.09
N PRO A 53 37.18 23.00 0.95
CA PRO A 53 37.56 22.13 -0.17
C PRO A 53 38.58 21.05 0.22
N SER A 54 39.40 21.31 1.24
CA SER A 54 40.49 20.40 1.65
C SER A 54 40.09 19.37 2.69
N THR A 55 39.13 19.66 3.58
CA THR A 55 38.84 18.80 4.76
C THR A 55 37.35 18.70 5.08
N LEU A 56 36.47 19.35 4.31
CA LEU A 56 35.06 19.62 4.63
C LEU A 56 34.87 20.55 5.85
N LEU A 57 35.62 20.31 6.92
CA LEU A 57 35.57 20.96 8.23
C LEU A 57 36.63 22.07 8.37
N GLY A 58 36.38 23.04 9.24
CA GLY A 58 37.36 24.08 9.61
C GLY A 58 38.43 23.56 10.59
N SER A 59 39.59 24.23 10.64
CA SER A 59 40.73 23.81 11.48
C SER A 59 40.38 23.65 12.95
N GLY A 60 39.68 24.62 13.55
CA GLY A 60 39.30 24.53 14.97
C GLY A 60 38.39 23.33 15.28
N LYS A 61 37.52 22.94 14.34
CA LYS A 61 36.69 21.74 14.51
C LYS A 61 37.52 20.46 14.38
N LEU A 62 38.53 20.46 13.52
CA LEU A 62 39.46 19.32 13.41
C LEU A 62 40.26 19.12 14.69
N ASP A 63 40.72 20.19 15.33
CA ASP A 63 41.41 20.12 16.64
C ASP A 63 40.48 19.55 17.72
N GLU A 64 39.22 20.01 17.76
CA GLU A 64 38.20 19.49 18.67
C GLU A 64 37.96 17.98 18.47
N ILE A 65 37.82 17.55 17.21
CA ILE A 65 37.64 16.14 16.85
C ILE A 65 38.85 15.31 17.24
N LYS A 66 40.07 15.81 17.00
CA LYS A 66 41.31 15.11 17.38
C LYS A 66 41.38 14.90 18.88
N ALA A 67 41.14 15.95 19.66
CA ALA A 67 41.12 15.87 21.12
C ALA A 67 40.04 14.90 21.64
N ALA A 68 38.84 14.92 21.04
CA ALA A 68 37.76 14.01 21.41
C ALA A 68 38.08 12.55 21.04
N ALA A 69 38.71 12.29 19.89
CA ALA A 69 39.13 10.95 19.49
C ALA A 69 40.23 10.40 20.42
N GLU A 70 41.16 11.24 20.87
CA GLU A 70 42.18 10.87 21.86
C GLU A 70 41.57 10.58 23.24
N ALA A 71 40.65 11.43 23.71
CA ALA A 71 40.00 11.28 25.01
C ALA A 71 39.10 10.04 25.08
N THR A 72 38.40 9.72 24.00
CA THR A 72 37.47 8.58 23.93
C THR A 72 38.13 7.27 23.48
N GLY A 73 39.35 7.35 22.93
CA GLY A 73 40.05 6.20 22.37
C GLY A 73 39.54 5.74 21.00
N ALA A 74 38.66 6.50 20.34
CA ALA A 74 38.06 6.14 19.06
C ALA A 74 39.11 5.91 17.97
N ASP A 75 39.06 4.74 17.33
CA ASP A 75 39.99 4.32 16.26
C ASP A 75 39.42 4.45 14.85
N LEU A 76 38.13 4.72 14.75
CA LEU A 76 37.39 4.97 13.53
C LEU A 76 36.68 6.33 13.59
N ILE A 77 36.79 7.11 12.53
CA ILE A 77 36.07 8.37 12.36
C ILE A 77 35.03 8.19 11.25
N LEU A 78 33.75 8.31 11.58
CA LEU A 78 32.65 8.22 10.62
C LEU A 78 32.14 9.63 10.30
N VAL A 79 32.08 9.98 9.01
CA VAL A 79 31.58 11.28 8.56
C VAL A 79 30.27 11.11 7.80
N ASN A 80 29.19 11.72 8.30
CA ASN A 80 27.87 11.70 7.64
C ASN A 80 27.79 12.64 6.43
N HIS A 81 28.71 12.50 5.48
CA HIS A 81 28.75 13.24 4.23
C HIS A 81 29.60 12.46 3.22
N ALA A 82 29.29 12.55 1.93
CA ALA A 82 30.16 11.99 0.89
C ALA A 82 31.45 12.82 0.80
N LEU A 83 32.61 12.20 1.07
CA LEU A 83 33.89 12.91 1.05
C LEU A 83 34.59 12.75 -0.30
N SER A 84 35.17 13.82 -0.83
CA SER A 84 36.11 13.66 -1.95
C SER A 84 37.37 12.89 -1.52
N PRO A 85 38.06 12.20 -2.45
CA PRO A 85 39.34 11.54 -2.16
C PRO A 85 40.42 12.48 -1.59
N GLY A 86 40.32 13.79 -1.85
CA GLY A 86 41.21 14.79 -1.27
C GLY A 86 40.90 15.04 0.20
N GLN A 87 39.62 15.22 0.52
CA GLN A 87 39.14 15.49 1.87
C GLN A 87 39.42 14.34 2.82
N GLU A 88 39.06 13.12 2.44
CA GLU A 88 39.29 11.93 3.27
C GLU A 88 40.78 11.77 3.63
N ARG A 89 41.69 11.87 2.66
CA ARG A 89 43.14 11.76 2.92
C ARG A 89 43.64 12.84 3.89
N ASN A 90 43.18 14.07 3.71
CA ASN A 90 43.61 15.18 4.57
C ASN A 90 43.09 15.00 5.99
N LEU A 91 41.86 14.49 6.14
CA LEU A 91 41.29 14.12 7.43
C LEU A 91 42.07 12.98 8.08
N GLU A 92 42.34 11.88 7.36
CA GLU A 92 43.13 10.76 7.88
C GLU A 92 44.54 11.19 8.31
N ARG A 93 45.19 12.05 7.51
CA ARG A 93 46.53 12.56 7.83
C ARG A 93 46.55 13.44 9.07
N PHE A 94 45.50 14.23 9.28
CA PHE A 94 45.41 15.15 10.41
C PHE A 94 45.01 14.43 11.71
N LEU A 95 44.01 13.55 11.61
CA LEU A 95 43.41 12.83 12.73
C LEU A 95 44.23 11.58 13.12
N GLU A 96 45.09 11.08 12.23
CA GLU A 96 45.89 9.86 12.44
C GLU A 96 45.05 8.61 12.73
N ARG A 97 43.80 8.62 12.27
CA ARG A 97 42.81 7.54 12.41
C ARG A 97 42.18 7.25 11.05
N ARG A 98 41.59 6.05 10.92
CA ARG A 98 40.85 5.66 9.71
C ARG A 98 39.59 6.51 9.60
N VAL A 99 39.37 7.12 8.44
CA VAL A 99 38.17 7.91 8.16
C VAL A 99 37.31 7.15 7.15
N ILE A 100 36.01 7.04 7.42
CA ILE A 100 35.04 6.45 6.49
C ILE A 100 33.92 7.47 6.28
N ASP A 101 33.58 7.70 5.02
CA ASP A 101 32.47 8.55 4.61
C ASP A 101 31.12 7.80 4.61
N ARG A 102 30.01 8.53 4.46
CA ARG A 102 28.65 7.92 4.43
C ARG A 102 28.55 6.79 3.40
N THR A 103 29.13 6.98 2.21
CA THR A 103 29.16 5.98 1.13
C THR A 103 29.90 4.70 1.55
N GLY A 104 31.09 4.82 2.12
CA GLY A 104 31.88 3.69 2.59
C GLY A 104 31.17 2.93 3.73
N LEU A 105 30.52 3.65 4.65
CA LEU A 105 29.75 3.04 5.73
C LEU A 105 28.59 2.19 5.19
N ILE A 106 27.82 2.71 4.23
CA ILE A 106 26.71 1.95 3.62
C ILE A 106 27.23 0.70 2.89
N LEU A 107 28.32 0.83 2.13
CA LEU A 107 28.95 -0.30 1.45
C LEU A 107 29.44 -1.38 2.44
N ASP A 108 29.94 -0.98 3.61
CA ASP A 108 30.36 -1.91 4.65
C ASP A 108 29.17 -2.64 5.28
N ILE A 109 28.03 -1.97 5.48
CA ILE A 109 26.79 -2.63 5.91
C ILE A 109 26.38 -3.67 4.85
N PHE A 110 26.33 -3.29 3.58
CA PHE A 110 25.96 -4.20 2.50
C PHE A 110 26.88 -5.40 2.38
N ALA A 111 28.19 -5.23 2.59
CA ALA A 111 29.14 -6.35 2.58
C ALA A 111 28.86 -7.36 3.68
N GLN A 112 28.34 -6.92 4.83
CA GLN A 112 27.92 -7.80 5.93
C GLN A 112 26.59 -8.51 5.63
N ARG A 113 25.71 -7.89 4.83
CA ARG A 113 24.37 -8.42 4.52
C ARG A 113 24.33 -9.30 3.28
N ALA A 114 25.26 -9.15 2.35
CA ALA A 114 25.34 -9.92 1.11
C ALA A 114 25.62 -11.40 1.38
N ARG A 115 24.61 -12.26 1.19
CA ARG A 115 24.74 -13.72 1.34
C ARG A 115 24.87 -14.39 -0.01
N SER A 116 24.08 -13.96 -0.99
CA SER A 116 24.06 -14.51 -2.34
C SER A 116 25.37 -14.25 -3.10
N HIS A 117 25.66 -15.10 -4.07
CA HIS A 117 26.85 -14.93 -4.93
C HIS A 117 26.76 -13.64 -5.76
N GLU A 118 25.58 -13.30 -6.26
CA GLU A 118 25.32 -12.08 -7.02
C GLU A 118 25.48 -10.82 -6.15
N GLY A 119 24.84 -10.79 -4.97
CA GLY A 119 24.97 -9.68 -4.02
C GLY A 119 26.42 -9.45 -3.60
N LYS A 120 27.19 -10.52 -3.35
CA LYS A 120 28.63 -10.42 -3.05
C LYS A 120 29.42 -9.79 -4.19
N LEU A 121 29.17 -10.18 -5.44
CA LEU A 121 29.84 -9.60 -6.61
C LEU A 121 29.51 -8.12 -6.79
N GLN A 122 28.26 -7.73 -6.59
CA GLN A 122 27.83 -6.34 -6.72
C GLN A 122 28.44 -5.45 -5.63
N VAL A 123 28.44 -5.92 -4.39
CA VAL A 123 29.08 -5.18 -3.28
C VAL A 123 30.58 -5.10 -3.48
N GLU A 124 31.26 -6.18 -3.87
CA GLU A 124 32.70 -6.15 -4.19
C GLU A 124 33.01 -5.15 -5.32
N LEU A 125 32.19 -5.13 -6.37
CA LEU A 125 32.32 -4.19 -7.47
C LEU A 125 32.15 -2.74 -7.01
N ALA A 126 31.13 -2.47 -6.19
CA ALA A 126 30.85 -1.14 -5.67
C ALA A 126 31.97 -0.65 -4.73
N GLN A 127 32.45 -1.52 -3.83
CA GLN A 127 33.60 -1.24 -2.96
C GLN A 127 34.86 -0.95 -3.77
N LEU A 128 35.15 -1.75 -4.80
CA LEU A 128 36.34 -1.53 -5.64
C LEU A 128 36.26 -0.22 -6.42
N ARG A 129 35.09 0.17 -6.93
CA ARG A 129 34.90 1.48 -7.59
C ARG A 129 35.11 2.64 -6.62
N HIS A 130 34.53 2.55 -5.41
CA HIS A 130 34.72 3.56 -4.37
C HIS A 130 36.20 3.68 -3.99
N MET A 131 36.85 2.55 -3.71
CA MET A 131 38.27 2.51 -3.35
C MET A 131 39.19 2.97 -4.48
N ALA A 132 38.89 2.63 -5.73
CA ALA A 132 39.72 2.99 -6.88
C ALA A 132 39.92 4.51 -7.01
N THR A 133 38.90 5.31 -6.69
CA THR A 133 39.02 6.79 -6.70
C THR A 133 39.86 7.33 -5.54
N ARG A 134 39.96 6.59 -4.44
CA ARG A 134 40.65 6.96 -3.20
C ARG A 134 42.11 6.49 -3.15
N LEU A 135 42.42 5.39 -3.84
CA LEU A 135 43.76 4.77 -3.92
C LEU A 135 44.80 5.61 -4.66
N VAL A 136 44.38 6.45 -5.62
CA VAL A 136 45.27 7.17 -6.57
C VAL A 136 46.32 8.08 -5.92
N ARG A 137 46.19 8.48 -4.64
CA ARG A 137 47.15 9.41 -4.00
C ARG A 137 47.55 9.03 -2.56
N GLY A 138 47.06 7.92 -2.04
CA GLY A 138 47.40 7.45 -0.67
C GLY A 138 48.82 6.87 -0.55
N TRP A 139 49.43 6.48 -1.66
CA TRP A 139 50.74 5.81 -1.71
C TRP A 139 51.93 6.74 -2.01
N THR A 140 51.76 8.06 -1.85
CA THR A 140 52.85 9.04 -2.01
C THR A 140 54.01 8.82 -1.04
N HIS A 141 53.80 8.06 0.05
CA HIS A 141 54.86 7.66 0.98
C HIS A 141 55.75 6.51 0.45
N LEU A 142 55.23 5.61 -0.39
CA LEU A 142 56.00 4.50 -0.97
C LEU A 142 56.92 4.96 -2.12
N GLU A 143 56.51 5.95 -2.89
CA GLU A 143 57.39 6.60 -3.90
C GLU A 143 58.58 7.31 -3.25
N ARG A 144 58.40 7.89 -2.04
CA ARG A 144 59.50 8.56 -1.32
C ARG A 144 60.43 7.58 -0.60
N GLN A 145 59.94 6.45 -0.10
CA GLN A 145 60.77 5.46 0.60
C GLN A 145 61.69 4.65 -0.32
N ARG A 146 61.39 4.54 -1.63
CA ARG A 146 62.30 3.90 -2.60
C ARG A 146 63.30 4.82 -3.28
N GLY A 147 63.36 6.09 -2.85
CA GLY A 147 64.37 7.04 -3.28
C GLY A 147 64.14 7.54 -4.69
N GLY A 148 64.27 8.86 -4.87
CA GLY A 148 64.35 9.51 -6.18
C GLY A 148 65.63 9.17 -6.94
N SER A 149 66.03 7.90 -6.97
CA SER A 149 67.13 7.42 -7.81
C SER A 149 66.64 7.28 -9.24
N ILE A 150 66.93 8.32 -10.02
CA ILE A 150 67.07 8.30 -11.47
C ILE A 150 67.92 7.07 -11.84
N GLY A 151 67.34 5.92 -12.15
CA GLY A 151 68.15 4.77 -12.57
C GLY A 151 67.68 3.34 -12.30
N LEU A 152 66.39 3.05 -12.07
CA LEU A 152 65.90 1.66 -12.15
C LEU A 152 65.29 1.40 -13.53
N ARG A 153 66.08 0.73 -14.39
CA ARG A 153 65.63 0.08 -15.64
C ARG A 153 64.71 -1.10 -15.30
N GLY A 154 63.49 -0.78 -14.89
CA GLY A 154 62.32 -1.67 -14.89
C GLY A 154 61.28 -1.14 -15.89
N PRO A 155 60.19 -1.87 -16.16
CA PRO A 155 59.14 -1.40 -17.07
C PRO A 155 58.70 0.00 -16.63
N GLY A 156 58.66 0.96 -17.56
CA GLY A 156 58.49 2.40 -17.28
C GLY A 156 57.13 2.83 -16.73
N GLU A 157 56.40 1.91 -16.11
CA GLU A 157 55.10 2.11 -15.49
C GLU A 157 55.30 2.31 -13.97
N THR A 158 54.71 3.36 -13.40
CA THR A 158 54.79 3.60 -11.95
C THR A 158 54.02 2.51 -11.18
N GLN A 159 54.36 2.30 -9.90
CA GLN A 159 53.63 1.34 -9.06
C GLN A 159 52.14 1.73 -8.93
N LEU A 160 51.86 3.03 -8.83
CA LEU A 160 50.51 3.58 -8.82
C LEU A 160 49.71 3.26 -10.09
N GLU A 161 50.35 3.39 -11.27
CA GLU A 161 49.73 3.02 -12.54
C GLU A 161 49.49 1.51 -12.64
N THR A 162 50.44 0.70 -12.16
CA THR A 162 50.31 -0.75 -12.12
C THR A 162 49.13 -1.17 -11.25
N ASP A 163 49.01 -0.62 -10.03
CA ASP A 163 47.92 -0.93 -9.10
C ASP A 163 46.57 -0.45 -9.65
N ARG A 164 46.52 0.75 -10.25
CA ARG A 164 45.33 1.25 -10.92
C ARG A 164 44.88 0.32 -12.05
N ARG A 165 45.82 -0.15 -12.88
CA ARG A 165 45.52 -1.10 -13.95
C ARG A 165 45.01 -2.43 -13.42
N LEU A 166 45.59 -2.94 -12.33
CA LEU A 166 45.15 -4.18 -11.69
C LEU A 166 43.73 -4.05 -11.12
N LEU A 167 43.42 -2.92 -10.46
CA LEU A 167 42.07 -2.62 -9.96
C LEU A 167 41.06 -2.49 -11.11
N GLN A 168 41.40 -1.74 -12.16
CA GLN A 168 40.56 -1.58 -13.35
C GLN A 168 40.26 -2.94 -13.99
N LYS A 169 41.28 -3.79 -14.16
CA LYS A 169 41.13 -5.15 -14.69
C LYS A 169 40.23 -6.01 -13.80
N ARG A 170 40.30 -5.83 -12.47
CA ARG A 170 39.42 -6.53 -11.53
C ARG A 170 37.98 -6.05 -11.64
N VAL A 171 37.76 -4.73 -11.73
CA VAL A 171 36.44 -4.13 -11.97
C VAL A 171 35.82 -4.67 -13.25
N GLU A 172 36.56 -4.68 -14.36
CA GLU A 172 36.12 -5.25 -15.64
C GLU A 172 35.80 -6.75 -15.54
N GLN A 173 36.61 -7.51 -14.80
CA GLN A 173 36.37 -8.93 -14.58
C GLN A 173 35.07 -9.18 -13.80
N LEU A 174 34.80 -8.38 -12.76
CA LEU A 174 33.57 -8.48 -11.96
C LEU A 174 32.34 -8.05 -12.77
N GLN A 175 32.44 -6.98 -13.56
CA GLN A 175 31.36 -6.57 -14.47
C GLN A 175 30.98 -7.69 -15.45
N LYS A 176 31.96 -8.29 -16.12
CA LYS A 176 31.73 -9.43 -17.03
C LYS A 176 31.11 -10.64 -16.34
N ARG A 177 31.41 -10.87 -15.05
CA ARG A 177 30.78 -11.93 -14.26
C ARG A 177 29.33 -11.58 -13.95
N LEU A 178 29.04 -10.34 -13.60
CA LEU A 178 27.69 -9.88 -13.31
C LEU A 178 26.79 -9.96 -14.56
N GLU A 179 27.29 -9.52 -15.72
CA GLU A 179 26.59 -9.66 -17.01
C GLU A 179 26.18 -11.11 -17.32
N LYS A 180 27.07 -12.08 -17.03
CA LYS A 180 26.74 -13.51 -17.21
C LYS A 180 25.63 -13.97 -16.28
N VAL A 181 25.60 -13.49 -15.03
CA VAL A 181 24.53 -13.81 -14.07
C VAL A 181 23.19 -13.25 -14.55
N GLU A 182 23.17 -12.02 -15.08
CA GLU A 182 21.96 -11.40 -15.65
C GLU A 182 21.42 -12.17 -16.87
N VAL A 183 22.30 -12.61 -17.78
CA VAL A 183 21.91 -13.44 -18.93
C VAL A 183 21.30 -14.75 -18.46
N GLN A 184 21.91 -15.41 -17.47
CA GLN A 184 21.41 -16.67 -16.92
C GLN A 184 20.03 -16.49 -16.26
N ARG A 185 19.82 -15.39 -15.52
CA ARG A 185 18.50 -15.01 -14.96
C ARG A 185 17.45 -14.81 -16.04
N THR A 186 17.79 -14.09 -17.10
CA THR A 186 16.88 -13.82 -18.23
C THR A 186 16.49 -15.11 -18.96
N GLN A 187 17.41 -16.07 -19.08
CA GLN A 187 17.13 -17.39 -19.67
C GLN A 187 16.24 -18.26 -18.77
N MET A 188 16.52 -18.31 -17.46
CA MET A 188 15.65 -18.99 -16.48
C MET A 188 14.24 -18.38 -16.46
N ARG A 189 14.13 -17.07 -16.71
CA ARG A 189 12.86 -16.35 -16.84
C ARG A 189 12.08 -16.77 -18.08
N ARG A 190 12.70 -16.85 -19.26
CA ARG A 190 12.00 -17.27 -20.51
C ARG A 190 11.34 -18.65 -20.40
N ALA A 191 11.84 -19.53 -19.53
CA ALA A 191 11.23 -20.83 -19.24
C ALA A 191 9.99 -20.76 -18.32
N ARG A 192 9.78 -19.67 -17.58
CA ARG A 192 8.68 -19.46 -16.62
C ARG A 192 7.52 -18.62 -17.16
N VAL A 193 7.78 -17.81 -18.20
CA VAL A 193 6.83 -16.88 -18.88
C VAL A 193 5.55 -17.53 -19.42
N ARG A 194 5.41 -18.86 -19.39
CA ARG A 194 4.25 -19.56 -19.94
C ARG A 194 3.02 -19.65 -19.00
N SER A 195 3.10 -19.19 -17.74
CA SER A 195 1.93 -19.15 -16.82
C SER A 195 2.07 -18.19 -15.62
N GLU A 196 2.68 -17.01 -15.77
CA GLU A 196 3.16 -16.25 -14.60
C GLU A 196 2.04 -15.59 -13.78
N LEU A 197 2.06 -15.85 -12.47
CA LEU A 197 1.31 -15.14 -11.45
C LEU A 197 1.80 -13.68 -11.37
N PRO A 198 0.94 -12.70 -11.02
CA PRO A 198 1.36 -11.31 -10.88
C PRO A 198 2.48 -11.14 -9.85
N ARG A 199 3.44 -10.26 -10.15
CA ARG A 199 4.62 -9.97 -9.31
C ARG A 199 4.44 -8.65 -8.58
N VAL A 200 4.61 -8.69 -7.27
CA VAL A 200 4.45 -7.55 -6.37
C VAL A 200 5.77 -7.35 -5.61
N ALA A 201 6.31 -6.13 -5.64
CA ALA A 201 7.53 -5.79 -4.90
C ALA A 201 7.26 -4.83 -3.75
N LEU A 202 7.82 -5.12 -2.58
CA LEU A 202 7.82 -4.24 -1.42
C LEU A 202 8.95 -3.22 -1.55
N VAL A 203 8.63 -1.94 -1.66
CA VAL A 203 9.58 -0.83 -1.74
C VAL A 203 9.37 0.13 -0.59
N GLY A 204 10.38 0.97 -0.28
CA GLY A 204 10.26 1.97 0.76
C GLY A 204 11.54 2.15 1.57
N TYR A 205 11.49 3.14 2.46
CA TYR A 205 12.63 3.52 3.28
C TYR A 205 13.09 2.37 4.20
N THR A 206 14.37 2.34 4.58
CA THR A 206 14.86 1.43 5.61
C THR A 206 14.10 1.64 6.91
N ASN A 207 13.87 0.56 7.67
CA ASN A 207 13.05 0.57 8.87
C ASN A 207 11.56 0.92 8.65
N ALA A 208 11.04 1.05 7.43
CA ALA A 208 9.59 1.18 7.19
C ALA A 208 8.79 -0.11 7.53
N GLY A 209 9.48 -1.24 7.78
CA GLY A 209 8.87 -2.52 8.12
C GLY A 209 8.57 -3.44 6.93
N LYS A 210 9.31 -3.32 5.81
CA LYS A 210 9.19 -4.20 4.63
C LYS A 210 9.33 -5.68 4.96
N SER A 211 10.41 -6.06 5.64
CA SER A 211 10.65 -7.46 6.01
C SER A 211 9.64 -7.96 7.04
N THR A 212 9.17 -7.09 7.94
CA THR A 212 8.08 -7.41 8.88
C THR A 212 6.79 -7.72 8.15
N LEU A 213 6.39 -6.86 7.19
CA LEU A 213 5.20 -7.10 6.37
C LEU A 213 5.37 -8.36 5.49
N PHE A 214 6.55 -8.54 4.89
CA PHE A 214 6.86 -9.72 4.10
C PHE A 214 6.63 -11.01 4.91
N ASN A 215 7.15 -11.07 6.13
CA ASN A 215 6.95 -12.21 7.04
C ASN A 215 5.48 -12.40 7.38
N ALA A 216 4.80 -11.32 7.72
CA ALA A 216 3.39 -11.38 8.10
C ALA A 216 2.49 -11.84 6.94
N MET A 217 2.80 -11.47 5.69
CA MET A 217 2.05 -11.91 4.50
C MET A 217 2.44 -13.32 4.02
N THR A 218 3.65 -13.78 4.28
CA THR A 218 4.17 -15.07 3.77
C THR A 218 4.16 -16.19 4.80
N GLY A 219 4.01 -15.86 6.09
CA GLY A 219 4.24 -16.79 7.20
C GLY A 219 5.71 -17.25 7.31
N ALA A 220 6.64 -16.55 6.66
CA ALA A 220 8.06 -16.92 6.65
C ALA A 220 8.82 -16.28 7.82
N GLU A 221 9.92 -16.91 8.21
CA GLU A 221 10.93 -16.34 9.12
C GLU A 221 12.05 -15.62 8.32
N ALA A 222 11.72 -14.66 7.47
CA ALA A 222 12.77 -13.79 6.92
C ALA A 222 13.36 -12.94 8.06
N TYR A 223 14.66 -12.63 7.97
CA TYR A 223 15.33 -11.85 9.01
C TYR A 223 14.77 -10.42 9.05
N ALA A 224 13.99 -10.11 10.08
CA ALA A 224 13.52 -8.76 10.39
C ALA A 224 14.21 -8.29 11.68
N ALA A 225 14.90 -7.16 11.61
CA ALA A 225 15.54 -6.52 12.75
C ALA A 225 15.45 -5.00 12.60
N ASP A 226 15.46 -4.27 13.72
CA ASP A 226 15.56 -2.81 13.78
C ASP A 226 16.99 -2.35 13.43
N GLN A 227 17.47 -2.75 12.25
CA GLN A 227 18.78 -2.44 11.69
C GLN A 227 18.57 -1.94 10.26
N LEU A 228 19.33 -0.92 9.86
CA LEU A 228 19.26 -0.41 8.49
C LEU A 228 19.79 -1.46 7.52
N PHE A 229 19.14 -1.55 6.34
CA PHE A 229 19.45 -2.54 5.30
C PHE A 229 19.38 -4.01 5.77
N ALA A 230 18.41 -4.34 6.63
CA ALA A 230 18.18 -5.72 7.08
C ALA A 230 18.05 -6.75 5.92
N THR A 231 17.48 -6.32 4.79
CA THR A 231 17.39 -7.12 3.54
C THR A 231 18.25 -6.50 2.44
N LEU A 232 19.17 -7.29 1.87
CA LEU A 232 19.92 -6.95 0.65
C LEU A 232 19.60 -7.91 -0.51
N ASP A 233 19.61 -9.20 -0.25
CA ASP A 233 19.25 -10.21 -1.25
C ASP A 233 17.71 -10.32 -1.30
N PRO A 234 17.06 -10.17 -2.48
CA PRO A 234 15.61 -10.18 -2.56
C PRO A 234 15.06 -11.55 -2.18
N THR A 235 14.05 -11.57 -1.30
CA THR A 235 13.35 -12.81 -0.94
C THR A 235 12.04 -12.86 -1.70
N VAL A 236 11.86 -13.93 -2.47
CA VAL A 236 10.66 -14.12 -3.30
C VAL A 236 9.85 -15.28 -2.76
N ARG A 237 8.54 -15.06 -2.58
CA ARG A 237 7.59 -16.08 -2.11
C ARG A 237 6.26 -15.96 -2.84
N ARG A 238 5.58 -17.09 -3.03
CA ARG A 238 4.20 -17.12 -3.49
C ARG A 238 3.29 -16.95 -2.29
N ILE A 239 2.36 -15.99 -2.36
CA ILE A 239 1.33 -15.78 -1.35
C ILE A 239 -0.06 -15.92 -1.99
N ALA A 240 -1.03 -16.30 -1.17
CA ALA A 240 -2.44 -16.28 -1.57
C ALA A 240 -3.02 -14.90 -1.24
N VAL A 241 -3.78 -14.35 -2.18
CA VAL A 241 -4.57 -13.13 -2.01
C VAL A 241 -6.00 -13.41 -2.47
N PRO A 242 -7.02 -12.68 -2.00
CA PRO A 242 -8.38 -12.83 -2.51
C PRO A 242 -8.41 -12.75 -4.05
N GLY A 243 -8.86 -13.82 -4.69
CA GLY A 243 -8.94 -13.95 -6.15
C GLY A 243 -7.78 -14.72 -6.82
N GLY A 244 -6.63 -14.90 -6.17
CA GLY A 244 -5.53 -15.62 -6.81
C GLY A 244 -4.25 -15.74 -6.01
N ASN A 245 -3.19 -16.21 -6.67
CA ASN A 245 -1.85 -16.22 -6.07
C ASN A 245 -1.03 -15.11 -6.70
N VAL A 246 -0.14 -14.51 -5.89
CA VAL A 246 0.84 -13.54 -6.37
C VAL A 246 2.23 -13.92 -5.88
N VAL A 247 3.23 -13.42 -6.58
CA VAL A 247 4.62 -13.53 -6.18
C VAL A 247 5.00 -12.23 -5.47
N LEU A 248 5.22 -12.31 -4.16
CA LEU A 248 5.69 -11.19 -3.35
C LEU A 248 7.21 -11.22 -3.23
N ALA A 249 7.85 -10.08 -3.39
CA ALA A 249 9.27 -9.90 -3.20
C ALA A 249 9.61 -8.79 -2.20
N ASP A 250 10.47 -9.10 -1.22
CA ASP A 250 11.09 -8.10 -0.34
C ASP A 250 12.32 -7.51 -1.02
N THR A 251 12.39 -6.17 -1.18
CA THR A 251 13.53 -5.49 -1.79
C THR A 251 14.41 -4.79 -0.76
N VAL A 252 15.58 -4.32 -1.22
CA VAL A 252 16.48 -3.48 -0.42
C VAL A 252 15.76 -2.21 0.01
N GLY A 253 15.96 -1.77 1.25
CA GLY A 253 15.44 -0.50 1.73
C GLY A 253 16.27 0.70 1.29
N PHE A 254 15.60 1.83 1.06
CA PHE A 254 16.25 3.09 0.69
C PHE A 254 16.66 3.92 1.90
N VAL A 255 17.72 4.72 1.77
CA VAL A 255 18.16 5.72 2.77
C VAL A 255 18.32 7.08 2.10
N ARG A 256 18.49 8.14 2.89
CA ARG A 256 18.74 9.51 2.44
C ARG A 256 20.05 9.56 1.66
N ASP A 257 20.08 10.37 0.61
CA ASP A 257 21.28 10.69 -0.18
C ASP A 257 22.07 9.45 -0.63
N LEU A 258 21.38 8.44 -1.15
CA LEU A 258 22.02 7.27 -1.74
C LEU A 258 22.93 7.72 -2.91
N PRO A 259 24.25 7.45 -2.86
CA PRO A 259 25.16 7.86 -3.92
C PRO A 259 24.78 7.23 -5.27
N HIS A 260 24.88 7.98 -6.36
CA HIS A 260 24.53 7.49 -7.70
C HIS A 260 25.31 6.23 -8.12
N ASP A 261 26.59 6.13 -7.73
CA ASP A 261 27.41 4.94 -8.00
C ASP A 261 26.88 3.68 -7.29
N LEU A 262 26.27 3.89 -6.12
CA LEU A 262 25.65 2.84 -5.33
C LEU A 262 24.36 2.37 -6.02
N VAL A 263 23.49 3.30 -6.41
CA VAL A 263 22.26 3.00 -7.18
C VAL A 263 22.60 2.26 -8.48
N ALA A 264 23.66 2.66 -9.18
CA ALA A 264 24.12 1.98 -10.40
C ALA A 264 24.61 0.55 -10.15
N ALA A 265 25.30 0.29 -9.03
CA ALA A 265 25.76 -1.05 -8.66
C ALA A 265 24.61 -1.97 -8.20
N PHE A 266 23.57 -1.40 -7.60
CA PHE A 266 22.40 -2.13 -7.11
C PHE A 266 21.21 -2.14 -8.08
N ARG A 267 21.37 -1.61 -9.29
CA ARG A 267 20.35 -1.65 -10.35
C ARG A 267 19.86 -3.08 -10.63
N SER A 268 20.76 -4.05 -10.51
CA SER A 268 20.47 -5.47 -10.74
C SER A 268 19.82 -6.14 -9.53
N THR A 269 20.11 -5.73 -8.29
CA THR A 269 19.33 -6.13 -7.09
C THR A 269 17.96 -5.48 -7.01
N LEU A 270 17.79 -4.29 -7.59
CA LEU A 270 16.51 -3.59 -7.72
C LEU A 270 15.74 -4.02 -8.97
N SER A 271 16.22 -5.03 -9.71
CA SER A 271 15.50 -5.59 -10.86
C SER A 271 14.12 -6.11 -10.47
N GLU A 272 13.98 -6.60 -9.24
CA GLU A 272 12.71 -7.13 -8.73
C GLU A 272 11.63 -6.05 -8.63
N ALA A 273 12.00 -4.81 -8.27
CA ALA A 273 11.07 -3.67 -8.29
C ALA A 273 10.74 -3.26 -9.73
N ARG A 274 11.72 -3.23 -10.63
CA ARG A 274 11.53 -2.84 -12.04
C ARG A 274 10.69 -3.85 -12.83
N GLU A 275 10.80 -5.13 -12.48
CA GLU A 275 10.08 -6.22 -13.14
C GLU A 275 8.75 -6.57 -12.46
N ALA A 276 8.38 -5.85 -11.40
CA ALA A 276 7.10 -6.04 -10.74
C ALA A 276 5.97 -5.50 -11.64
N ASP A 277 4.81 -6.12 -11.51
CA ASP A 277 3.57 -5.61 -12.11
C ASP A 277 2.93 -4.55 -11.20
N PHE A 278 3.27 -4.56 -9.90
CA PHE A 278 2.72 -3.66 -8.90
C PHE A 278 3.69 -3.41 -7.73
N LEU A 279 3.74 -2.18 -7.22
CA LEU A 279 4.59 -1.79 -6.10
C LEU A 279 3.77 -1.55 -4.82
N LEU A 280 4.19 -2.16 -3.72
CA LEU A 280 3.72 -1.79 -2.37
C LEU A 280 4.78 -0.90 -1.74
N HIS A 281 4.49 0.40 -1.66
CA HIS A 281 5.41 1.38 -1.11
C HIS A 281 5.13 1.58 0.38
N LEU A 282 5.94 0.96 1.23
CA LEU A 282 5.82 1.04 2.67
C LEU A 282 6.41 2.33 3.22
N VAL A 283 5.65 2.95 4.11
CA VAL A 283 5.93 4.22 4.77
C VAL A 283 5.74 4.04 6.27
N ASP A 284 6.69 4.52 7.08
CA ASP A 284 6.49 4.60 8.53
C ASP A 284 5.49 5.73 8.84
N ALA A 285 4.28 5.37 9.26
CA ALA A 285 3.18 6.30 9.48
C ALA A 285 3.46 7.25 10.67
N ALA A 286 4.22 6.78 11.66
CA ALA A 286 4.58 7.56 12.84
C ALA A 286 5.67 8.60 12.55
N ASP A 287 6.22 8.58 11.33
CA ASP A 287 7.31 9.48 10.97
C ASP A 287 6.82 10.89 10.59
N PRO A 288 7.35 11.95 11.24
CA PRO A 288 7.03 13.34 10.90
C PRO A 288 7.46 13.74 9.48
N HIS A 289 8.55 13.16 8.97
CA HIS A 289 9.16 13.48 7.66
C HIS A 289 8.76 12.46 6.57
N ARG A 290 7.65 11.73 6.77
CA ARG A 290 7.19 10.70 5.82
C ARG A 290 7.01 11.21 4.39
N GLU A 291 6.54 12.45 4.18
CA GLU A 291 6.30 13.01 2.84
C GLU A 291 7.62 13.20 2.08
N GLU A 292 8.66 13.66 2.77
CA GLU A 292 10.01 13.78 2.19
C GLU A 292 10.59 12.41 1.85
N ARG A 293 10.39 11.41 2.71
CA ARG A 293 10.87 10.04 2.47
C ARG A 293 10.14 9.38 1.30
N ILE A 294 8.85 9.63 1.15
CA ILE A 294 8.09 9.18 -0.02
C ILE A 294 8.71 9.80 -1.28
N ALA A 295 8.93 11.11 -1.31
CA ALA A 295 9.53 11.79 -2.47
C ALA A 295 10.94 11.26 -2.82
N GLN A 296 11.75 10.96 -1.81
CA GLN A 296 13.08 10.36 -2.01
C GLN A 296 13.01 8.95 -2.62
N VAL A 297 12.07 8.12 -2.14
CA VAL A 297 11.86 6.80 -2.72
C VAL A 297 11.36 6.93 -4.16
N ASP A 298 10.47 7.87 -4.45
CA ASP A 298 9.98 8.12 -5.81
C ASP A 298 11.10 8.54 -6.78
N GLU A 299 12.05 9.38 -6.33
CA GLU A 299 13.23 9.76 -7.11
C GLU A 299 14.08 8.54 -7.45
N VAL A 300 14.33 7.66 -6.47
CA VAL A 300 15.11 6.44 -6.69
C VAL A 300 14.37 5.47 -7.61
N LEU A 301 13.05 5.28 -7.43
CA LEU A 301 12.22 4.45 -8.31
C LEU A 301 12.27 4.95 -9.76
N THR A 302 12.24 6.27 -9.95
CA THR A 302 12.39 6.89 -11.27
C THR A 302 13.78 6.60 -11.87
N ALA A 303 14.84 6.77 -11.09
CA ALA A 303 16.22 6.51 -11.54
C ALA A 303 16.47 5.05 -11.95
N VAL A 304 15.80 4.08 -11.31
CA VAL A 304 15.92 2.66 -11.64
C VAL A 304 14.96 2.20 -12.74
N GLY A 305 14.04 3.07 -13.18
CA GLY A 305 13.05 2.80 -14.23
C GLY A 305 11.81 2.04 -13.73
N ALA A 306 11.44 2.21 -12.46
CA ALA A 306 10.25 1.65 -11.83
C ALA A 306 9.19 2.72 -11.48
N GLY A 307 9.42 3.99 -11.83
CA GLY A 307 8.56 5.12 -11.43
C GLY A 307 7.14 5.07 -12.03
N ASP A 308 6.98 4.54 -13.24
CA ASP A 308 5.69 4.49 -13.94
C ASP A 308 4.81 3.28 -13.54
N LEU A 309 5.33 2.38 -12.70
CA LEU A 309 4.58 1.21 -12.24
C LEU A 309 3.43 1.63 -11.31
N PRO A 310 2.30 0.91 -11.33
CA PRO A 310 1.21 1.19 -10.39
C PRO A 310 1.66 0.91 -8.96
N GLN A 311 1.30 1.81 -8.04
CA GLN A 311 1.76 1.77 -6.65
C GLN A 311 0.60 1.96 -5.66
N LEU A 312 0.70 1.27 -4.52
CA LEU A 312 -0.12 1.51 -3.34
C LEU A 312 0.76 1.94 -2.18
N LEU A 313 0.44 3.06 -1.53
CA LEU A 313 1.14 3.47 -0.31
C LEU A 313 0.64 2.61 0.87
N VAL A 314 1.56 2.07 1.66
CA VAL A 314 1.25 1.25 2.84
C VAL A 314 1.81 1.95 4.07
N PHE A 315 0.95 2.66 4.79
CA PHE A 315 1.26 3.39 6.02
C PHE A 315 1.33 2.39 7.18
N ASN A 316 2.54 1.95 7.48
CA ASN A 316 2.82 0.93 8.49
C ASN A 316 3.14 1.57 9.86
N LYS A 317 3.12 0.76 10.92
CA LYS A 317 3.39 1.14 12.32
C LYS A 317 2.33 2.07 12.94
N ILE A 318 1.07 1.89 12.58
CA ILE A 318 -0.03 2.64 13.21
C ILE A 318 -0.15 2.39 14.72
N ASP A 319 0.40 1.26 15.22
CA ASP A 319 0.51 0.95 16.65
C ASP A 319 1.27 2.01 17.47
N ARG A 320 2.09 2.83 16.81
CA ARG A 320 2.84 3.93 17.43
C ARG A 320 2.08 5.25 17.46
N ILE A 321 0.89 5.33 16.86
CA ILE A 321 0.09 6.54 16.74
C ILE A 321 -1.19 6.36 17.57
N GLU A 322 -1.35 7.21 18.59
CA GLU A 322 -2.53 7.17 19.46
C GLU A 322 -3.81 7.48 18.66
N GLY A 323 -4.81 6.60 18.73
CA GLY A 323 -6.09 6.74 18.03
C GLY A 323 -6.06 6.49 16.51
N ALA A 324 -4.97 5.90 15.99
CA ALA A 324 -4.92 5.50 14.58
C ALA A 324 -5.56 4.12 14.35
N ASP A 325 -6.58 4.08 13.50
CA ASP A 325 -7.25 2.84 13.10
C ASP A 325 -6.79 2.35 11.71
N VAL A 326 -6.94 1.05 11.50
CA VAL A 326 -6.83 0.42 10.18
C VAL A 326 -7.86 1.02 9.24
N ARG A 327 -7.41 1.53 8.10
CA ARG A 327 -8.28 2.10 7.07
C ARG A 327 -7.65 2.03 5.69
N HIS A 328 -8.48 2.13 4.66
CA HIS A 328 -8.09 2.27 3.27
C HIS A 328 -8.62 3.62 2.78
N ASP A 329 -7.72 4.53 2.44
CA ASP A 329 -8.09 5.79 1.80
C ASP A 329 -7.95 5.57 0.28
N GLY A 330 -9.09 5.31 -0.37
CA GLY A 330 -9.21 5.10 -1.82
C GLY A 330 -8.94 6.36 -2.64
N GLN A 331 -8.87 6.19 -3.97
CA GLN A 331 -8.87 7.33 -4.91
C GLN A 331 -10.28 7.86 -5.20
N ASP A 332 -11.30 7.03 -4.95
CA ASP A 332 -12.68 7.31 -5.27
C ASP A 332 -13.32 8.07 -4.09
N GLY A 333 -13.33 9.40 -4.14
CA GLY A 333 -14.06 10.24 -3.16
C GLY A 333 -13.38 11.52 -2.66
N VAL A 334 -12.16 11.85 -3.10
CA VAL A 334 -11.50 13.13 -2.75
C VAL A 334 -11.43 14.03 -3.99
N PRO A 335 -11.74 15.35 -3.91
CA PRO A 335 -11.69 16.29 -5.05
C PRO A 335 -10.29 16.51 -5.65
N ASP A 336 -9.27 15.80 -5.15
CA ASP A 336 -7.87 16.05 -5.44
C ASP A 336 -7.27 14.80 -6.11
N GLU A 337 -7.27 14.81 -7.45
CA GLU A 337 -6.69 13.78 -8.31
C GLU A 337 -5.20 13.51 -8.00
N SER A 338 -4.55 14.35 -7.20
CA SER A 338 -3.14 14.19 -6.79
C SER A 338 -2.91 13.21 -5.63
N ARG A 339 -3.96 12.80 -4.91
CA ARG A 339 -3.80 12.02 -3.68
C ARG A 339 -3.69 10.52 -3.98
N ARG A 340 -2.49 9.96 -3.78
CA ARG A 340 -2.22 8.52 -3.92
C ARG A 340 -3.04 7.68 -2.93
N GLU A 341 -3.57 6.55 -3.43
CA GLU A 341 -4.25 5.52 -2.64
C GLU A 341 -3.32 5.01 -1.53
N ARG A 342 -3.88 4.79 -0.34
CA ARG A 342 -3.11 4.32 0.81
C ARG A 342 -3.89 3.38 1.72
N VAL A 343 -3.19 2.41 2.31
CA VAL A 343 -3.72 1.51 3.35
C VAL A 343 -2.90 1.70 4.63
N TRP A 344 -3.58 1.80 5.77
CA TRP A 344 -3.00 1.97 7.09
C TRP A 344 -2.99 0.63 7.84
N ILE A 345 -1.81 0.17 8.26
CA ILE A 345 -1.62 -1.16 8.87
C ILE A 345 -0.63 -1.12 10.05
N SER A 346 -0.69 -2.16 10.88
CA SER A 346 0.44 -2.56 11.73
C SER A 346 0.92 -3.94 11.31
N ALA A 347 2.03 -4.00 10.58
CA ALA A 347 2.64 -5.27 10.17
C ALA A 347 3.15 -6.10 11.36
N ARG A 348 3.51 -5.44 12.47
CA ARG A 348 3.98 -6.11 13.69
C ARG A 348 2.84 -6.85 14.39
N ASP A 349 1.70 -6.17 14.54
CA ASP A 349 0.55 -6.71 15.26
C ASP A 349 -0.41 -7.50 14.35
N GLY A 350 -0.12 -7.55 13.05
CA GLY A 350 -0.93 -8.23 12.04
C GLY A 350 -2.20 -7.46 11.63
N GLN A 351 -2.41 -6.27 12.18
CA GLN A 351 -3.62 -5.47 11.93
C GLN A 351 -3.62 -4.88 10.52
N GLY A 352 -4.72 -5.07 9.79
CA GLY A 352 -4.92 -4.51 8.45
C GLY A 352 -4.26 -5.27 7.30
N ILE A 353 -3.64 -6.43 7.56
CA ILE A 353 -3.05 -7.27 6.50
C ILE A 353 -4.12 -7.84 5.58
N GLU A 354 -5.26 -8.29 6.11
CA GLU A 354 -6.38 -8.79 5.31
C GLU A 354 -6.97 -7.71 4.39
N LEU A 355 -7.07 -6.47 4.91
CA LEU A 355 -7.48 -5.30 4.12
C LEU A 355 -6.46 -5.00 3.02
N LEU A 356 -5.16 -5.02 3.32
CA LEU A 356 -4.12 -4.83 2.31
C LEU A 356 -4.19 -5.92 1.22
N GLN A 357 -4.39 -7.18 1.59
CA GLN A 357 -4.54 -8.29 0.64
C GLN A 357 -5.78 -8.14 -0.24
N SER A 358 -6.91 -7.67 0.30
CA SER A 358 -8.13 -7.45 -0.47
C SER A 358 -7.98 -6.31 -1.47
N VAL A 359 -7.38 -5.19 -1.06
CA VAL A 359 -7.06 -4.05 -1.94
C VAL A 359 -6.08 -4.48 -3.04
N LEU A 360 -5.06 -5.25 -2.70
CA LEU A 360 -4.09 -5.79 -3.66
C LEU A 360 -4.77 -6.72 -4.68
N GLY A 361 -5.64 -7.62 -4.23
CA GLY A 361 -6.40 -8.52 -5.11
C GLY A 361 -7.31 -7.76 -6.09
N LYS A 362 -7.97 -6.70 -5.61
CA LYS A 362 -8.79 -5.79 -6.45
C LYS A 362 -7.93 -5.06 -7.50
N ARG A 363 -6.80 -4.47 -7.08
CA ARG A 363 -5.90 -3.70 -7.96
C ARG A 363 -5.22 -4.55 -9.03
N LEU A 364 -4.89 -5.80 -8.71
CA LEU A 364 -4.32 -6.75 -9.67
C LEU A 364 -5.38 -7.41 -10.56
N GLY A 365 -6.66 -7.11 -10.38
CA GLY A 365 -7.75 -7.70 -11.16
C GLY A 365 -7.91 -9.21 -10.94
N LEU A 366 -7.40 -9.73 -9.82
CA LEU A 366 -7.37 -11.15 -9.52
C LEU A 366 -8.73 -11.70 -9.10
N GLN A 367 -9.64 -10.82 -8.67
CA GLN A 367 -10.98 -11.27 -8.30
C GLN A 367 -11.75 -11.66 -9.55
N HIS A 368 -12.28 -12.88 -9.56
CA HIS A 368 -13.08 -13.39 -10.65
C HIS A 368 -14.53 -13.56 -10.22
N VAL A 369 -15.42 -13.37 -11.18
CA VAL A 369 -16.82 -13.75 -11.09
C VAL A 369 -17.01 -15.01 -11.89
N THR A 370 -17.42 -16.06 -11.20
CA THR A 370 -17.86 -17.30 -11.84
C THR A 370 -19.36 -17.42 -11.74
N GLY A 371 -20.02 -17.69 -12.85
CA GLY A 371 -21.45 -17.98 -12.81
C GLY A 371 -22.05 -18.29 -14.17
N GLU A 372 -23.36 -18.55 -14.13
CA GLU A 372 -24.15 -18.88 -15.31
C GLU A 372 -24.82 -17.61 -15.84
N LEU A 373 -24.61 -17.33 -17.12
CA LEU A 373 -25.07 -16.14 -17.82
C LEU A 373 -26.05 -16.57 -18.92
N ARG A 374 -27.32 -16.15 -18.81
CA ARG A 374 -28.30 -16.32 -19.88
C ARG A 374 -28.35 -15.07 -20.73
N LEU A 375 -27.98 -15.19 -22.01
CA LEU A 375 -27.98 -14.11 -22.98
C LEU A 375 -29.18 -14.24 -23.92
N PRO A 376 -29.99 -13.19 -24.10
CA PRO A 376 -31.05 -13.19 -25.11
C PRO A 376 -30.46 -13.21 -26.53
N PRO A 377 -31.20 -13.64 -27.56
CA PRO A 377 -30.72 -13.69 -28.95
C PRO A 377 -30.24 -12.33 -29.48
N SER A 378 -30.74 -11.22 -28.92
CA SER A 378 -30.31 -9.85 -29.25
C SER A 378 -28.91 -9.50 -28.72
N ALA A 379 -28.40 -10.20 -27.69
CA ALA A 379 -27.13 -9.90 -27.03
C ALA A 379 -25.90 -10.53 -27.72
N GLY A 380 -25.93 -10.70 -29.05
CA GLY A 380 -24.85 -11.31 -29.83
C GLY A 380 -23.52 -10.56 -29.71
N ARG A 381 -23.56 -9.24 -29.52
CA ARG A 381 -22.36 -8.40 -29.31
C ARG A 381 -21.66 -8.72 -27.99
N LEU A 382 -22.44 -8.92 -26.93
CA LEU A 382 -21.91 -9.28 -25.61
C LEU A 382 -21.30 -10.69 -25.63
N ARG A 383 -21.98 -11.64 -26.28
CA ARG A 383 -21.47 -13.01 -26.50
C ARG A 383 -20.12 -13.00 -27.21
N ALA A 384 -19.99 -12.25 -28.30
CA ALA A 384 -18.72 -12.13 -29.04
C ALA A 384 -17.60 -11.56 -28.15
N ARG A 385 -17.94 -10.59 -27.29
CA ARG A 385 -16.98 -9.97 -26.37
C ARG A 385 -16.51 -10.93 -25.27
N LEU A 386 -17.40 -11.75 -24.72
CA LEU A 386 -17.06 -12.77 -23.72
C LEU A 386 -16.15 -13.86 -24.32
N HIS A 387 -16.40 -14.28 -25.56
CA HIS A 387 -15.51 -15.20 -26.29
C HIS A 387 -14.15 -14.58 -26.60
N GLN A 388 -14.10 -13.30 -26.99
CA GLN A 388 -12.85 -12.58 -27.23
C GLN A 388 -11.98 -12.45 -25.98
N LEU A 389 -12.60 -12.40 -24.80
CA LEU A 389 -11.91 -12.37 -23.51
C LEU A 389 -11.50 -13.77 -23.02
N GLU A 390 -11.84 -14.84 -23.75
CA GLU A 390 -11.57 -16.24 -23.39
C GLU A 390 -12.12 -16.65 -22.01
N VAL A 391 -13.19 -15.99 -21.53
CA VAL A 391 -13.78 -16.22 -20.20
C VAL A 391 -14.88 -17.28 -20.21
N VAL A 392 -15.28 -17.77 -21.38
CA VAL A 392 -16.37 -18.75 -21.54
C VAL A 392 -15.82 -20.15 -21.30
N ARG A 393 -16.30 -20.81 -20.23
CA ARG A 393 -15.95 -22.19 -19.90
C ARG A 393 -16.81 -23.22 -20.65
N SER A 394 -18.08 -22.91 -20.85
CA SER A 394 -19.00 -23.74 -21.63
C SER A 394 -20.16 -22.90 -22.20
N GLU A 395 -20.72 -23.35 -23.32
CA GLU A 395 -21.85 -22.70 -23.99
C GLU A 395 -22.91 -23.74 -24.39
N GLN A 396 -24.18 -23.41 -24.18
CA GLN A 396 -25.33 -24.13 -24.71
C GLN A 396 -26.28 -23.13 -25.38
N ALA A 397 -26.96 -23.55 -26.45
CA ALA A 397 -27.94 -22.72 -27.16
C ALA A 397 -29.32 -23.38 -27.08
N ASP A 398 -30.34 -22.58 -26.81
CA ASP A 398 -31.74 -23.00 -26.75
C ASP A 398 -32.66 -22.01 -27.49
N GLU A 399 -33.98 -22.23 -27.45
CA GLU A 399 -34.97 -21.38 -28.13
C GLU A 399 -35.09 -19.97 -27.52
N GLU A 400 -34.62 -19.76 -26.29
CA GLU A 400 -34.67 -18.47 -25.58
C GLU A 400 -33.34 -17.72 -25.61
N GLY A 401 -32.27 -18.29 -26.16
CA GLY A 401 -30.98 -17.64 -26.38
C GLY A 401 -29.77 -18.54 -26.12
N TRP A 402 -28.76 -18.00 -25.42
CA TRP A 402 -27.52 -18.70 -25.08
C TRP A 402 -27.34 -18.80 -23.56
N LEU A 403 -26.95 -19.96 -23.08
CA LEU A 403 -26.55 -20.20 -21.70
C LEU A 403 -25.03 -20.41 -21.65
N LEU A 404 -24.33 -19.53 -20.96
CA LEU A 404 -22.87 -19.52 -20.87
C LEU A 404 -22.45 -19.75 -19.41
N GLN A 405 -21.47 -20.61 -19.17
CA GLN A 405 -20.71 -20.55 -17.93
C GLN A 405 -19.49 -19.69 -18.14
N VAL A 406 -19.32 -18.66 -17.33
CA VAL A 406 -18.23 -17.70 -17.44
C VAL A 406 -17.38 -17.69 -16.17
N ASP A 407 -16.09 -17.44 -16.36
CA ASP A 407 -15.11 -17.11 -15.32
C ASP A 407 -14.40 -15.84 -15.76
N LEU A 408 -14.90 -14.71 -15.29
CA LEU A 408 -14.59 -13.38 -15.80
C LEU A 408 -13.98 -12.53 -14.68
N PRO A 409 -12.82 -11.89 -14.88
CA PRO A 409 -12.29 -10.92 -13.93
C PRO A 409 -13.32 -9.84 -13.59
N ILE A 410 -13.51 -9.54 -12.29
CA ILE A 410 -14.49 -8.57 -11.78
C ILE A 410 -14.38 -7.23 -12.51
N ALA A 411 -13.15 -6.75 -12.75
CA ALA A 411 -12.93 -5.47 -13.44
C ALA A 411 -13.49 -5.46 -14.88
N GLU A 412 -13.39 -6.58 -15.60
CA GLU A 412 -13.99 -6.72 -16.94
C GLU A 412 -15.50 -6.94 -16.84
N ALA A 413 -15.98 -7.67 -15.83
CA ALA A 413 -17.41 -7.80 -15.55
C ALA A 413 -18.07 -6.45 -15.26
N GLU A 414 -17.44 -5.56 -14.49
CA GLU A 414 -17.93 -4.21 -14.20
C GLU A 414 -18.00 -3.34 -15.46
N LYS A 415 -16.97 -3.38 -16.32
CA LYS A 415 -16.97 -2.67 -17.60
C LYS A 415 -18.06 -3.17 -18.55
N LEU A 416 -18.24 -4.49 -18.65
CA LEU A 416 -19.25 -5.09 -19.50
C LEU A 416 -20.67 -4.82 -18.96
N ALA A 417 -20.85 -4.84 -17.64
CA ALA A 417 -22.11 -4.50 -16.97
C ALA A 417 -22.53 -3.03 -17.18
N ALA A 418 -21.57 -2.12 -17.37
CA ALA A 418 -21.83 -0.71 -17.67
C ALA A 418 -22.26 -0.45 -19.13
N SER A 419 -22.10 -1.43 -20.03
CA SER A 419 -22.52 -1.32 -21.42
C SER A 419 -24.04 -1.46 -21.60
N ALA A 420 -24.56 -0.99 -22.74
CA ALA A 420 -26.01 -1.04 -23.04
C ALA A 420 -26.59 -2.47 -23.04
N ASP A 421 -25.77 -3.47 -23.36
CA ASP A 421 -26.14 -4.89 -23.39
C ASP A 421 -25.75 -5.62 -22.09
N GLY A 422 -25.26 -4.90 -21.07
CA GLY A 422 -24.61 -5.44 -19.87
C GLY A 422 -25.51 -5.96 -18.76
N GLU A 423 -26.84 -5.88 -18.94
CA GLU A 423 -27.83 -6.34 -17.94
C GLU A 423 -27.56 -7.77 -17.44
N PRO A 424 -27.27 -8.77 -18.31
CA PRO A 424 -27.04 -10.14 -17.85
C PRO A 424 -25.82 -10.27 -16.93
N ILE A 425 -24.79 -9.43 -17.11
CA ILE A 425 -23.54 -9.49 -16.32
C ILE A 425 -23.70 -8.82 -14.95
N ARG A 426 -24.60 -7.84 -14.82
CA ARG A 426 -24.92 -7.20 -13.53
C ARG A 426 -25.40 -8.21 -12.49
N ALA A 427 -26.11 -9.25 -12.93
CA ALA A 427 -26.61 -10.31 -12.06
C ALA A 427 -25.49 -11.21 -11.48
N LEU A 428 -24.30 -11.20 -12.09
CA LEU A 428 -23.16 -12.00 -11.66
C LEU A 428 -22.21 -11.23 -10.72
N LEU A 429 -22.17 -9.90 -10.80
CA LEU A 429 -21.31 -9.10 -9.93
C LEU A 429 -21.74 -9.22 -8.45
N PRO A 430 -20.80 -9.41 -7.49
CA PRO A 430 -21.14 -9.35 -6.08
C PRO A 430 -21.75 -7.98 -5.76
N GLU A 431 -22.84 -7.96 -4.97
CA GLU A 431 -23.46 -6.71 -4.52
C GLU A 431 -22.38 -5.88 -3.80
N LYS A 432 -21.88 -4.82 -4.45
CA LYS A 432 -21.01 -3.84 -3.80
C LYS A 432 -21.78 -3.30 -2.60
N LEU A 433 -21.21 -3.39 -1.39
CA LEU A 433 -21.49 -2.38 -0.36
C LEU A 433 -21.22 -1.03 -1.05
N PRO A 434 -22.22 -0.17 -1.28
CA PRO A 434 -21.93 1.12 -1.84
C PRO A 434 -21.01 1.87 -0.88
N GLU A 435 -20.00 2.54 -1.43
CA GLU A 435 -19.30 3.62 -0.75
C GLU A 435 -20.34 4.58 -0.16
N CYS A 436 -20.07 5.12 1.03
CA CYS A 436 -21.00 5.94 1.81
C CYS A 436 -21.84 6.81 0.89
N TYR A 437 -23.17 6.66 0.94
CA TYR A 437 -24.04 7.47 0.10
C TYR A 437 -23.89 8.91 0.60
N PRO A 438 -23.27 9.84 -0.16
CA PRO A 438 -23.00 11.17 0.36
C PRO A 438 -24.30 11.97 0.28
N MET A 439 -25.25 11.66 1.17
CA MET A 439 -26.40 12.50 1.44
C MET A 439 -25.94 13.54 2.46
N SER A 440 -26.08 14.82 2.12
CA SER A 440 -26.09 15.85 3.15
C SER A 440 -27.19 15.49 4.16
N ILE A 441 -26.88 15.60 5.46
CA ILE A 441 -27.85 15.25 6.52
C ILE A 441 -29.10 16.12 6.33
N PRO A 442 -30.25 15.54 5.96
CA PRO A 442 -31.40 16.34 5.57
C PRO A 442 -32.04 16.99 6.80
N SER A 443 -32.38 18.26 6.67
CA SER A 443 -33.19 19.01 7.62
C SER A 443 -34.62 18.50 7.66
N ASP A 444 -35.35 18.80 8.73
CA ASP A 444 -36.78 18.45 8.83
C ASP A 444 -37.60 19.08 7.69
N ALA A 445 -37.23 20.28 7.24
CA ALA A 445 -37.90 20.96 6.13
C ALA A 445 -37.74 20.19 4.81
N GLU A 446 -36.54 19.65 4.53
CA GLU A 446 -36.27 18.86 3.33
C GLU A 446 -37.01 17.52 3.35
N LEU A 447 -37.00 16.82 4.50
CA LEU A 447 -37.76 15.57 4.66
C LEU A 447 -39.27 15.78 4.47
N ASN A 448 -39.81 16.85 5.05
CA ASN A 448 -41.23 17.19 4.92
C ASN A 448 -41.58 17.58 3.47
N ALA A 449 -40.73 18.32 2.78
CA ALA A 449 -40.93 18.67 1.38
C ALA A 449 -40.91 17.42 0.47
N GLN A 450 -39.97 16.49 0.71
CA GLN A 450 -39.88 15.23 -0.01
C GLN A 450 -41.11 14.34 0.24
N ALA A 451 -41.54 14.22 1.50
CA ALA A 451 -42.73 13.46 1.86
C ALA A 451 -44.00 14.07 1.22
N ALA A 452 -44.14 15.40 1.22
CA ALA A 452 -45.27 16.08 0.59
C ALA A 452 -45.33 15.82 -0.92
N ALA A 453 -44.20 15.91 -1.62
CA ALA A 453 -44.12 15.60 -3.05
C ALA A 453 -44.43 14.13 -3.36
N LEU A 454 -43.99 13.21 -2.50
CA LEU A 454 -44.33 11.78 -2.63
C LEU A 454 -45.82 11.54 -2.37
N GLY A 455 -46.39 12.13 -1.31
CA GLY A 455 -47.82 11.99 -0.97
C GLY A 455 -48.74 12.47 -2.10
N GLN A 456 -48.39 13.57 -2.77
CA GLN A 456 -49.12 14.04 -3.95
C GLN A 456 -49.10 13.02 -5.10
N ARG A 457 -47.95 12.41 -5.38
CA ARG A 457 -47.82 11.42 -6.46
C ARG A 457 -48.51 10.10 -6.13
N LEU A 458 -48.42 9.63 -4.88
CA LEU A 458 -49.19 8.47 -4.42
C LEU A 458 -50.69 8.70 -4.55
N HIS A 459 -51.15 9.90 -4.17
CA HIS A 459 -52.54 10.29 -4.33
C HIS A 459 -52.97 10.31 -5.81
N GLN A 460 -52.17 10.90 -6.69
CA GLN A 460 -52.43 10.92 -8.15
C GLN A 460 -52.44 9.51 -8.75
N ALA A 461 -51.56 8.63 -8.29
CA ALA A 461 -51.49 7.23 -8.72
C ALA A 461 -52.58 6.34 -8.08
N SER A 462 -53.40 6.88 -7.18
CA SER A 462 -54.39 6.11 -6.39
C SER A 462 -53.75 4.91 -5.66
N LEU A 463 -52.52 5.09 -5.16
CA LEU A 463 -51.78 4.09 -4.42
C LEU A 463 -51.65 4.48 -2.95
N GLN A 464 -51.89 3.52 -2.07
CA GLN A 464 -51.58 3.65 -0.65
C GLN A 464 -50.23 3.02 -0.31
N LEU A 465 -49.50 3.64 0.61
CA LEU A 465 -48.20 3.22 1.14
C LEU A 465 -48.36 2.56 2.51
N VAL A 466 -47.62 1.47 2.73
CA VAL A 466 -47.37 0.88 4.07
C VAL A 466 -45.88 0.96 4.41
N THR A 467 -45.56 1.19 5.68
CA THR A 467 -44.16 1.19 6.16
C THR A 467 -43.90 0.07 7.16
N ALA A 468 -42.71 -0.53 7.11
CA ALA A 468 -42.18 -1.46 8.11
C ALA A 468 -40.81 -0.99 8.63
N GLU A 469 -40.79 -0.46 9.84
CA GLU A 469 -39.69 0.33 10.35
C GLU A 469 -38.97 -0.34 11.53
N SER A 470 -37.65 -0.50 11.44
CA SER A 470 -36.80 -0.89 12.55
C SER A 470 -35.95 0.30 13.00
N CYS A 471 -34.80 0.57 12.39
CA CYS A 471 -33.85 1.60 12.83
C CYS A 471 -34.40 3.05 12.77
N SER A 472 -35.29 3.34 11.83
CA SER A 472 -35.95 4.65 11.71
C SER A 472 -36.99 4.91 12.80
N GLY A 473 -37.55 3.87 13.43
CA GLY A 473 -38.44 3.98 14.58
C GLY A 473 -39.78 4.68 14.32
N GLY A 474 -40.38 4.51 13.14
CA GLY A 474 -41.67 5.11 12.78
C GLY A 474 -41.57 6.51 12.16
N TRP A 475 -40.37 6.98 11.87
CA TRP A 475 -40.16 8.33 11.32
C TRP A 475 -40.63 8.44 9.87
N ILE A 476 -40.54 7.37 9.08
CA ILE A 476 -41.08 7.38 7.70
C ILE A 476 -42.60 7.55 7.76
N ALA A 477 -43.27 6.77 8.61
CA ALA A 477 -44.71 6.90 8.87
C ALA A 477 -45.06 8.32 9.31
N LYS A 478 -44.33 8.88 10.29
CA LYS A 478 -44.53 10.25 10.78
C LYS A 478 -44.51 11.27 9.64
N CYS A 479 -43.46 11.26 8.80
CA CYS A 479 -43.33 12.20 7.68
C CYS A 479 -44.52 12.11 6.71
N MET A 480 -45.03 10.90 6.46
CA MET A 480 -46.18 10.71 5.58
C MET A 480 -47.50 11.12 6.24
N THR A 481 -47.66 10.90 7.55
CA THR A 481 -48.88 11.24 8.29
C THR A 481 -48.99 12.70 8.67
N ASP A 482 -47.86 13.43 8.76
CA ASP A 482 -47.82 14.88 9.02
C ASP A 482 -48.44 15.70 7.88
N ILE A 483 -48.66 15.09 6.71
CA ILE A 483 -49.31 15.71 5.55
C ILE A 483 -50.83 15.67 5.72
N ALA A 484 -51.48 16.83 5.60
CA ALA A 484 -52.94 16.91 5.64
C ALA A 484 -53.58 16.06 4.51
N GLY A 485 -54.55 15.21 4.86
CA GLY A 485 -55.20 14.29 3.91
C GLY A 485 -54.44 12.98 3.66
N SER A 486 -53.45 12.65 4.47
CA SER A 486 -52.63 11.44 4.35
C SER A 486 -53.41 10.12 4.30
N SER A 487 -54.64 10.06 4.81
CA SER A 487 -55.53 8.90 4.67
C SER A 487 -55.79 8.48 3.22
N ALA A 488 -55.60 9.39 2.25
CA ALA A 488 -55.77 9.08 0.84
C ALA A 488 -54.60 8.29 0.21
N PHE A 489 -53.43 8.26 0.85
CA PHE A 489 -52.21 7.65 0.29
C PHE A 489 -51.34 6.90 1.31
N PHE A 490 -51.72 6.88 2.59
CA PHE A 490 -51.03 6.13 3.65
C PHE A 490 -52.02 5.17 4.30
N ASP A 491 -51.66 3.88 4.38
CA ASP A 491 -52.49 2.82 4.95
C ASP A 491 -52.15 2.61 6.43
N CYS A 492 -50.95 2.09 6.71
CA CYS A 492 -50.47 1.87 8.07
C CYS A 492 -48.94 1.87 8.17
N GLY A 493 -48.43 1.97 9.41
CA GLY A 493 -47.01 1.85 9.72
C GLY A 493 -46.76 0.82 10.80
N MET A 494 -45.77 -0.05 10.60
CA MET A 494 -45.42 -1.16 11.49
C MET A 494 -44.01 -0.95 12.05
N VAL A 495 -43.88 -0.68 13.36
CA VAL A 495 -42.56 -0.56 14.00
C VAL A 495 -42.15 -1.92 14.57
N VAL A 496 -41.14 -2.56 13.98
CA VAL A 496 -40.77 -3.97 14.22
C VAL A 496 -39.30 -4.12 14.63
N TYR A 497 -38.99 -3.76 15.87
CA TYR A 497 -37.60 -3.74 16.36
C TYR A 497 -37.05 -5.14 16.71
N SER A 498 -37.81 -5.96 17.45
CA SER A 498 -37.36 -7.28 17.91
C SER A 498 -37.50 -8.37 16.84
N TYR A 499 -36.75 -9.47 17.00
CA TYR A 499 -36.84 -10.64 16.13
C TYR A 499 -38.26 -11.23 16.16
N GLU A 500 -38.86 -11.34 17.35
CA GLU A 500 -40.23 -11.80 17.54
C GLU A 500 -41.26 -10.89 16.82
N ALA A 501 -41.08 -9.57 16.88
CA ALA A 501 -41.97 -8.64 16.17
C ALA A 501 -41.86 -8.80 14.65
N LYS A 502 -40.65 -8.96 14.11
CA LYS A 502 -40.42 -9.22 12.67
C LYS A 502 -41.08 -10.52 12.22
N GLN A 503 -40.97 -11.59 13.02
CA GLN A 503 -41.61 -12.87 12.73
C GLN A 503 -43.14 -12.78 12.80
N ARG A 504 -43.67 -12.29 13.92
CA ARG A 504 -45.12 -12.28 14.19
C ARG A 504 -45.90 -11.32 13.32
N LEU A 505 -45.36 -10.12 13.06
CA LEU A 505 -46.08 -9.04 12.37
C LEU A 505 -45.77 -8.96 10.87
N LEU A 506 -44.63 -9.49 10.41
CA LEU A 506 -44.22 -9.42 9.00
C LEU A 506 -43.92 -10.79 8.39
N GLY A 507 -44.02 -11.88 9.15
CA GLY A 507 -43.76 -13.22 8.62
C GLY A 507 -42.30 -13.47 8.23
N VAL A 508 -41.36 -12.69 8.78
CA VAL A 508 -39.93 -12.93 8.57
C VAL A 508 -39.58 -14.30 9.15
N ARG A 509 -38.88 -15.14 8.39
CA ARG A 509 -38.58 -16.52 8.78
C ARG A 509 -37.52 -16.54 9.89
N ALA A 510 -37.68 -17.46 10.85
CA ALA A 510 -36.70 -17.66 11.92
C ALA A 510 -35.31 -18.00 11.34
N GLN A 511 -35.26 -18.89 10.34
CA GLN A 511 -34.04 -19.27 9.64
C GLN A 511 -33.31 -18.06 9.02
N THR A 512 -34.04 -17.10 8.45
CA THR A 512 -33.46 -15.88 7.87
C THR A 512 -32.77 -15.04 8.93
N LEU A 513 -33.40 -14.88 10.10
CA LEU A 513 -32.85 -14.09 11.20
C LEU A 513 -31.68 -14.78 11.90
N GLU A 514 -31.69 -16.11 11.97
CA GLU A 514 -30.59 -16.91 12.52
C GLU A 514 -29.36 -16.91 11.60
N GLN A 515 -29.57 -17.08 10.29
CA GLN A 515 -28.49 -17.23 9.31
C GLN A 515 -27.88 -15.89 8.89
N PHE A 516 -28.71 -14.86 8.67
CA PHE A 516 -28.26 -13.59 8.08
C PHE A 516 -28.33 -12.42 9.08
N GLY A 517 -29.01 -12.60 10.22
CA GLY A 517 -29.29 -11.54 11.19
C GLY A 517 -30.41 -10.59 10.75
N ALA A 518 -30.87 -9.72 11.66
CA ALA A 518 -31.94 -8.76 11.36
C ALA A 518 -31.53 -7.63 10.42
N VAL A 519 -30.23 -7.30 10.34
CA VAL A 519 -29.70 -6.29 9.42
C VAL A 519 -29.09 -7.02 8.22
N SER A 520 -29.97 -7.43 7.31
CA SER A 520 -29.63 -8.20 6.12
C SER A 520 -30.62 -7.93 4.99
N ARG A 521 -30.19 -8.26 3.77
CA ARG A 521 -31.00 -8.18 2.57
C ARG A 521 -32.23 -9.08 2.69
N GLU A 522 -32.03 -10.32 3.11
CA GLU A 522 -33.09 -11.32 3.23
C GLU A 522 -34.14 -10.88 4.24
N ALA A 523 -33.71 -10.35 5.39
CA ALA A 523 -34.64 -9.84 6.40
C ALA A 523 -35.46 -8.65 5.86
N VAL A 524 -34.84 -7.68 5.18
CA VAL A 524 -35.59 -6.50 4.69
C VAL A 524 -36.56 -6.86 3.55
N LEU A 525 -36.20 -7.81 2.69
CA LEU A 525 -37.07 -8.30 1.61
C LEU A 525 -38.29 -9.05 2.13
N GLU A 526 -38.10 -9.84 3.19
CA GLU A 526 -39.20 -10.49 3.89
C GLU A 526 -40.06 -9.46 4.63
N MET A 527 -39.45 -8.48 5.30
CA MET A 527 -40.16 -7.39 5.97
C MET A 527 -41.06 -6.61 5.01
N VAL A 528 -40.54 -6.18 3.85
CA VAL A 528 -41.33 -5.39 2.88
C VAL A 528 -42.43 -6.23 2.23
N SER A 529 -42.18 -7.52 2.01
CA SER A 529 -43.19 -8.44 1.49
C SER A 529 -44.30 -8.69 2.51
N GLY A 530 -43.94 -8.93 3.77
CA GLY A 530 -44.88 -9.09 4.87
C GLY A 530 -45.74 -7.85 5.10
N ALA A 531 -45.14 -6.67 5.01
CA ALA A 531 -45.85 -5.40 5.13
C ALA A 531 -46.96 -5.27 4.07
N LEU A 532 -46.70 -5.65 2.80
CA LEU A 532 -47.73 -5.64 1.75
C LEU A 532 -48.80 -6.72 1.97
N VAL A 533 -48.42 -7.90 2.45
CA VAL A 533 -49.38 -9.00 2.70
C VAL A 533 -50.35 -8.61 3.82
N ASN A 534 -49.84 -7.93 4.85
CA ASN A 534 -50.60 -7.57 6.05
C ASN A 534 -51.25 -6.18 5.97
N SER A 535 -51.34 -5.59 4.77
CA SER A 535 -51.90 -4.26 4.53
C SER A 535 -52.71 -4.21 3.24
N GLY A 536 -53.55 -3.19 3.09
CA GLY A 536 -54.31 -2.92 1.85
C GLY A 536 -53.48 -2.17 0.80
N ALA A 537 -52.28 -1.72 1.17
CA ALA A 537 -51.43 -0.84 0.38
C ALA A 537 -50.99 -1.41 -0.98
N GLY A 538 -50.81 -0.53 -1.95
CA GLY A 538 -50.30 -0.86 -3.28
C GLY A 538 -48.77 -0.84 -3.37
N ILE A 539 -48.10 -0.21 -2.40
CA ILE A 539 -46.64 -0.08 -2.32
C ILE A 539 -46.18 -0.13 -0.86
N ALA A 540 -45.01 -0.69 -0.62
CA ALA A 540 -44.41 -0.80 0.71
C ALA A 540 -42.95 -0.38 0.71
N VAL A 541 -42.52 0.13 1.87
CA VAL A 541 -41.11 0.29 2.22
C VAL A 541 -40.81 -0.39 3.55
N ALA A 542 -39.66 -1.04 3.65
CA ALA A 542 -39.16 -1.60 4.90
C ALA A 542 -37.72 -1.16 5.16
N VAL A 543 -37.36 -0.95 6.43
CA VAL A 543 -36.00 -0.56 6.82
C VAL A 543 -35.49 -1.34 8.02
N THR A 544 -34.24 -1.78 7.93
CA THR A 544 -33.50 -2.43 9.02
C THR A 544 -32.03 -2.01 8.98
N GLY A 545 -31.43 -1.70 10.14
CA GLY A 545 -30.10 -1.12 10.14
C GLY A 545 -29.54 -0.84 11.53
N ILE A 546 -28.28 -0.41 11.57
CA ILE A 546 -27.51 -0.16 12.80
C ILE A 546 -27.28 1.35 12.90
N ALA A 547 -28.13 2.05 13.66
CA ALA A 547 -28.00 3.50 13.85
C ALA A 547 -27.07 3.88 15.04
N GLY A 548 -26.45 2.92 15.71
CA GLY A 548 -25.43 3.18 16.74
C GLY A 548 -25.94 3.51 18.15
N PRO A 549 -25.01 3.82 19.09
CA PRO A 549 -23.55 3.74 18.92
C PRO A 549 -22.98 2.32 19.03
N GLY A 550 -23.77 1.35 19.50
CA GLY A 550 -23.40 -0.07 19.57
C GLY A 550 -24.13 -0.92 18.54
N GLY A 551 -23.75 -2.20 18.46
CA GLY A 551 -24.40 -3.20 17.59
C GLY A 551 -23.78 -3.34 16.20
N GLY A 552 -22.74 -2.57 15.88
CA GLY A 552 -21.92 -2.76 14.68
C GLY A 552 -20.95 -3.94 14.82
N SER A 553 -20.64 -4.59 13.70
CA SER A 553 -19.55 -5.55 13.56
C SER A 553 -18.60 -5.11 12.44
N PRO A 554 -17.40 -5.69 12.31
CA PRO A 554 -16.50 -5.40 11.18
C PRO A 554 -17.18 -5.58 9.81
N ASP A 555 -18.08 -6.56 9.69
CA ASP A 555 -18.82 -6.84 8.46
C ASP A 555 -20.06 -5.95 8.27
N LYS A 556 -20.58 -5.34 9.34
CA LYS A 556 -21.80 -4.52 9.37
C LYS A 556 -21.59 -3.34 10.34
N PRO A 557 -20.82 -2.32 9.96
CA PRO A 557 -20.52 -1.21 10.84
C PRO A 557 -21.79 -0.41 11.22
N VAL A 558 -21.66 0.44 12.24
CA VAL A 558 -22.67 1.47 12.50
C VAL A 558 -22.84 2.32 11.23
N GLY A 559 -24.08 2.64 10.88
CA GLY A 559 -24.43 3.29 9.62
C GLY A 559 -24.94 2.34 8.54
N SER A 560 -24.75 1.02 8.68
CA SER A 560 -25.27 0.05 7.72
C SER A 560 -26.79 -0.09 7.83
N VAL A 561 -27.51 0.28 6.77
CA VAL A 561 -28.97 0.27 6.69
C VAL A 561 -29.44 -0.37 5.40
N TRP A 562 -30.18 -1.46 5.51
CA TRP A 562 -30.93 -2.06 4.41
C TRP A 562 -32.30 -1.41 4.28
N ILE A 563 -32.65 -0.99 3.06
CA ILE A 563 -33.96 -0.47 2.71
C ILE A 563 -34.54 -1.34 1.60
N GLY A 564 -35.77 -1.81 1.79
CA GLY A 564 -36.52 -2.61 0.84
C GLY A 564 -37.75 -1.88 0.33
N TRP A 565 -38.03 -1.97 -0.96
CA TRP A 565 -39.22 -1.44 -1.61
C TRP A 565 -39.93 -2.52 -2.40
N LYS A 566 -41.25 -2.48 -2.42
CA LYS A 566 -42.05 -3.43 -3.19
C LYS A 566 -43.37 -2.80 -3.61
N ARG A 567 -43.75 -2.99 -4.87
CA ARG A 567 -45.10 -2.74 -5.38
C ARG A 567 -45.90 -4.04 -5.38
N ARG A 568 -47.22 -3.95 -5.14
CA ARG A 568 -48.12 -5.11 -5.22
C ARG A 568 -48.09 -5.68 -6.64
N GLY A 569 -47.79 -6.98 -6.76
CA GLY A 569 -47.60 -7.66 -8.04
C GLY A 569 -46.19 -7.54 -8.66
N GLY A 570 -45.29 -6.76 -8.06
CA GLY A 570 -43.89 -6.62 -8.50
C GLY A 570 -42.89 -7.39 -7.64
N TYR A 571 -41.65 -7.45 -8.12
CA TYR A 571 -40.53 -8.01 -7.36
C TYR A 571 -40.13 -7.06 -6.22
N ALA A 572 -39.71 -7.65 -5.10
CA ALA A 572 -39.13 -6.89 -3.99
C ALA A 572 -37.69 -6.49 -4.35
N ARG A 573 -37.36 -5.21 -4.20
CA ARG A 573 -35.98 -4.70 -4.32
C ARG A 573 -35.47 -4.32 -2.94
N ALA A 574 -34.19 -4.55 -2.69
CA ALA A 574 -33.52 -4.07 -1.50
C ALA A 574 -32.19 -3.43 -1.90
N GLU A 575 -31.76 -2.43 -1.12
CA GLU A 575 -30.51 -1.73 -1.31
C GLU A 575 -29.88 -1.47 0.06
N LEU A 576 -28.57 -1.64 0.13
CA LEU A 576 -27.77 -1.37 1.32
C LEU A 576 -27.24 0.05 1.24
N PHE A 577 -27.34 0.79 2.33
CA PHE A 577 -26.75 2.10 2.49
C PHE A 577 -25.77 2.06 3.64
N GLN A 578 -24.65 2.77 3.47
CA GLN A 578 -23.74 3.11 4.54
C GLN A 578 -23.87 4.62 4.78
N PHE A 579 -24.44 5.00 5.94
CA PHE A 579 -24.66 6.39 6.32
C PHE A 579 -23.67 6.83 7.39
N ASP A 580 -23.18 8.06 7.28
CA ASP A 580 -22.24 8.66 8.23
C ASP A 580 -22.95 9.56 9.23
N GLY A 581 -22.32 9.75 10.40
CA GLY A 581 -22.79 10.64 11.46
C GLY A 581 -23.33 9.92 12.69
N ASP A 582 -23.98 10.68 13.58
CA ASP A 582 -24.56 10.14 14.79
C ASP A 582 -25.88 9.38 14.53
N ARG A 583 -26.46 8.82 15.60
CA ARG A 583 -27.71 8.07 15.52
C ARG A 583 -28.87 8.84 14.89
N GLU A 584 -28.93 10.15 15.10
CA GLU A 584 -29.97 10.98 14.51
C GLU A 584 -29.71 11.21 13.02
N ALA A 585 -28.47 11.55 12.66
CA ALA A 585 -28.03 11.73 11.27
C ALA A 585 -28.29 10.48 10.42
N ILE A 586 -27.96 9.29 10.92
CA ILE A 586 -28.20 8.02 10.22
C ILE A 586 -29.70 7.79 10.00
N ARG A 587 -30.53 8.11 11.00
CA ARG A 587 -32.00 7.98 10.88
C ARG A 587 -32.58 8.97 9.88
N ARG A 588 -32.10 10.22 9.86
CA ARG A 588 -32.53 11.25 8.89
C ARG A 588 -32.22 10.82 7.46
N GLN A 589 -31.00 10.37 7.21
CA GLN A 589 -30.58 9.86 5.90
C GLN A 589 -31.38 8.61 5.49
N THR A 590 -31.65 7.71 6.43
CA THR A 590 -32.52 6.53 6.20
C THR A 590 -33.91 6.94 5.73
N VAL A 591 -34.53 7.94 6.36
CA VAL A 591 -35.87 8.42 5.96
C VAL A 591 -35.83 9.02 4.55
N ALA A 592 -34.86 9.87 4.25
CA ALA A 592 -34.72 10.48 2.92
C ALA A 592 -34.53 9.43 1.82
N ALA A 593 -33.64 8.46 2.05
CA ALA A 593 -33.39 7.38 1.11
C ALA A 593 -34.63 6.50 0.90
N ALA A 594 -35.34 6.17 1.99
CA ALA A 594 -36.58 5.40 1.93
C ALA A 594 -37.66 6.11 1.09
N LEU A 595 -37.88 7.42 1.30
CA LEU A 595 -38.84 8.21 0.52
C LEU A 595 -38.43 8.32 -0.95
N HIS A 596 -37.13 8.48 -1.23
CA HIS A 596 -36.61 8.56 -2.60
C HIS A 596 -36.80 7.24 -3.36
N GLY A 597 -36.56 6.10 -2.71
CA GLY A 597 -36.72 4.80 -3.38
C GLY A 597 -38.18 4.41 -3.64
N ILE A 598 -39.15 4.91 -2.85
CA ILE A 598 -40.59 4.76 -3.18
C ILE A 598 -40.88 5.52 -4.46
N ASP A 599 -40.30 6.71 -4.59
CA ASP A 599 -40.54 7.56 -5.73
C ASP A 599 -40.09 6.94 -7.05
N ALA A 600 -38.94 6.27 -7.05
CA ALA A 600 -38.44 5.53 -8.20
C ALA A 600 -39.30 4.31 -8.60
N GLN A 601 -40.30 3.94 -7.79
CA GLN A 601 -41.19 2.79 -8.01
C GLN A 601 -42.59 3.20 -8.50
N LEU A 602 -42.90 4.51 -8.49
CA LEU A 602 -44.13 5.10 -9.02
C LEU A 602 -43.98 5.35 -10.53
#